data_AF-X1KT30-F1
#
_entry.id   AF-X1KT30-F1
#
_cell.length_a   1.000
_cell.length_b   1.000
_cell.length_c   1.000
_cell.angle_alpha   90.00
_cell.angle_beta   90.00
_cell.angle_gamma   90.00
#
_symmetry.space_group_name_H-M   'P 1'
#
loop_
_entity.id
_entity.type
_entity.pdbx_description
1 polymer ?
#
loop_
_entity_poly.entity_id
_entity_poly.type
_entity_poly.pdbx_seq_one_letter_code
_entity_poly.pdbx_strand_id
1 'polypeptide(L)' 'MVPETEWEKNSEISIDIVFPEGSYEYHGEIYIIYGAGERYVFAAKVNKKTLLEYLEKSDNSNPFVKSS' A
#
# COMPACT_ATOMS: atom_id res chain seq x y z
N MET A 1 -2.13 2.27 0.25
CA MET A 1 -0.88 2.80 0.84
C MET A 1 -0.33 3.86 -0.09
N VAL A 2 0.26 4.91 0.46
CA VAL A 2 0.95 5.96 -0.29
C VAL A 2 2.31 6.20 0.38
N PRO A 3 3.32 6.73 -0.32
CA PRO A 3 4.60 7.10 0.28
C PRO A 3 4.41 8.22 1.32
N GLU A 4 4.88 8.03 2.55
CA GLU A 4 4.73 9.03 3.61
C GLU A 4 6.06 9.40 4.26
N THR A 5 6.93 8.41 4.47
CA THR A 5 8.22 8.58 5.14
C THR A 5 9.32 9.06 4.19
N GLU A 6 10.38 9.66 4.74
CA GLU A 6 11.55 10.11 3.97
C GLU A 6 12.29 8.97 3.26
N TRP A 7 12.06 7.73 3.66
CA TRP A 7 12.66 6.54 3.04
C TRP A 7 11.82 5.99 1.87
N GLU A 8 10.53 6.32 1.84
CA GLU A 8 9.62 5.96 0.75
C GLU A 8 9.60 7.00 -0.36
N LYS A 9 9.93 8.25 -0.02
CA LYS A 9 10.06 9.37 -0.97
C LYS A 9 11.45 9.40 -1.57
N ASN A 10 11.54 9.63 -2.88
CA ASN A 10 12.83 9.66 -3.58
C ASN A 10 12.75 10.47 -4.88
N SER A 11 12.40 11.75 -4.76
CA SER A 11 12.27 12.68 -5.89
C SER A 11 13.55 12.90 -6.72
N GLU A 12 14.71 12.48 -6.21
CA GLU A 12 15.98 12.55 -6.92
C GLU A 12 16.18 11.44 -7.96
N ILE A 13 15.59 10.26 -7.73
CA ILE A 13 15.72 9.10 -8.63
C ILE A 13 14.45 8.88 -9.44
N SER A 14 13.28 8.93 -8.79
CA SER A 14 12.01 8.63 -9.43
C SER A 14 10.83 9.30 -8.72
N ILE A 15 9.61 8.94 -9.12
CA ILE A 15 8.41 9.39 -8.41
C ILE A 15 8.37 8.76 -7.01
N ASP A 16 7.75 9.45 -6.06
CA ASP A 16 7.50 8.86 -4.75
C ASP A 16 6.65 7.59 -4.93
N ILE A 17 7.20 6.45 -4.52
CA ILE A 17 6.62 5.14 -4.80
C ILE A 17 6.75 4.17 -3.62
N VAL A 18 5.65 3.46 -3.37
CA VAL A 18 5.60 2.24 -2.58
C VAL A 18 5.03 1.14 -3.45
N PHE A 19 5.68 -0.01 -3.50
CA PHE A 19 5.31 -1.09 -4.41
C PHE A 19 5.21 -2.43 -3.68
N PRO A 20 3.99 -2.92 -3.35
CA PRO A 20 3.80 -4.22 -2.70
C PRO A 20 4.27 -5.39 -3.58
N GLU A 21 5.09 -6.27 -3.04
CA GLU A 21 5.68 -7.41 -3.74
C GLU A 21 5.25 -8.76 -3.16
N GLY A 22 4.79 -8.76 -1.91
CA GLY A 22 4.31 -9.96 -1.25
C GLY A 22 3.50 -9.65 -0.01
N SER A 23 2.75 -10.63 0.46
CA SER A 23 2.11 -10.56 1.77
C SER A 23 2.00 -11.93 2.41
N TYR A 24 1.88 -11.95 3.73
CA TYR A 24 1.54 -13.14 4.48
C TYR A 24 0.60 -12.82 5.64
N GLU A 25 -0.24 -13.78 5.99
CA GLU A 25 -1.14 -13.70 7.13
C GLU A 25 -0.56 -14.44 8.32
N TYR A 26 -0.55 -13.81 9.48
CA TYR A 26 -0.07 -14.41 10.71
C TYR A 26 -0.82 -13.84 11.92
N HIS A 27 -1.45 -14.72 12.70
CA HIS A 27 -2.24 -14.36 13.90
C HIS A 27 -3.28 -13.25 13.69
N GLY A 28 -3.99 -13.26 12.56
CA GLY A 28 -5.02 -12.26 12.26
C GLY A 28 -4.48 -10.90 11.79
N GLU A 29 -3.17 -10.78 11.63
CA GLU A 29 -2.51 -9.65 11.00
C GLU A 29 -2.08 -10.02 9.58
N ILE A 30 -2.12 -9.05 8.68
CA ILE A 30 -1.55 -9.12 7.34
C ILE A 30 -0.28 -8.29 7.34
N TYR A 31 0.81 -8.91 6.91
CA TYR A 31 2.09 -8.27 6.69
C TYR A 31 2.28 -8.09 5.19
N ILE A 32 2.47 -6.85 4.74
CA ILE A 32 2.69 -6.50 3.35
C ILE A 32 4.15 -6.12 3.20
N ILE A 33 4.89 -6.88 2.40
CA ILE A 33 6.28 -6.59 2.05
C ILE A 33 6.28 -5.76 0.77
N TYR A 34 6.96 -4.62 0.80
CA TYR A 34 6.94 -3.67 -0.30
C TYR A 34 8.28 -2.98 -0.51
N GLY A 35 8.59 -2.65 -1.76
CA GLY A 35 9.68 -1.75 -2.11
C GLY A 35 9.34 -0.31 -1.78
N ALA A 36 10.29 0.42 -1.19
CA ALA A 36 10.18 1.82 -0.78
C ALA A 36 11.29 2.65 -1.42
N GLY A 37 10.91 3.72 -2.14
CA GLY A 37 11.85 4.68 -2.73
C GLY A 37 12.89 4.06 -3.67
N GLU A 38 12.56 2.95 -4.35
CA GLU A 38 13.44 2.12 -5.20
C GLU A 38 14.72 1.58 -4.55
N ARG A 39 14.89 1.79 -3.23
CA ARG A 39 16.15 1.52 -2.53
C ARG A 39 15.99 0.53 -1.38
N TYR A 40 14.80 0.45 -0.79
CA TYR A 40 14.58 -0.28 0.44
C TYR A 40 13.45 -1.29 0.33
N VAL A 41 13.49 -2.30 1.21
CA VAL A 41 12.40 -3.25 1.43
C VAL A 41 11.82 -2.99 2.81
N PHE A 42 10.53 -2.72 2.88
CA PHE A 42 9.79 -2.39 4.09
C PHE A 42 8.66 -3.39 4.32
N ALA A 43 8.11 -3.39 5.54
CA ALA A 43 6.95 -4.18 5.91
C ALA A 43 5.89 -3.31 6.60
N ALA A 44 4.66 -3.33 6.07
CA ALA A 44 3.49 -2.76 6.72
C ALA A 44 2.70 -3.87 7.42
N LYS A 45 2.15 -3.59 8.60
CA LYS A 45 1.30 -4.53 9.35
C LYS A 45 -0.08 -3.93 9.52
N VAL A 46 -1.11 -4.71 9.22
CA VAL A 46 -2.51 -4.30 9.39
C VAL A 46 -3.34 -5.47 9.93
N ASN A 47 -4.31 -5.16 10.80
CA ASN A 47 -5.26 -6.17 11.23
C ASN A 47 -6.16 -6.60 10.05
N LYS A 48 -6.32 -7.90 9.83
CA LYS A 48 -7.08 -8.45 8.70
C LYS A 48 -8.53 -8.01 8.70
N LYS A 49 -9.20 -8.04 9.86
CA LYS A 49 -10.60 -7.66 9.98
C LYS A 49 -10.78 -6.19 9.62
N THR A 50 -9.93 -5.34 10.17
CA THR A 50 -9.93 -3.91 9.82
C THR A 50 -9.70 -3.71 8.33
N LEU A 51 -8.70 -4.36 7.72
CA LEU A 51 -8.45 -4.21 6.28
C LEU A 51 -9.68 -4.57 5.43
N LEU A 52 -10.34 -5.70 5.73
CA LEU A 52 -11.54 -6.13 5.01
C LEU A 52 -12.69 -5.14 5.18
N GLU A 53 -12.94 -4.65 6.39
CA GLU A 53 -13.98 -3.65 6.65
C GLU A 53 -13.75 -2.35 5.86
N TYR A 54 -12.48 -1.94 5.69
CA TYR A 54 -12.14 -0.76 4.88
C TYR A 54 -12.35 -1.03 3.39
N LEU A 55 -11.97 -2.21 2.90
CA LEU A 55 -12.17 -2.59 1.49
C LEU A 55 -13.66 -2.67 1.13
N GLU A 56 -14.49 -3.27 1.99
CA GLU A 56 -15.94 -3.37 1.78
C GLU A 56 -16.63 -2.01 1.77
N LYS A 57 -16.13 -1.05 2.54
CA LYS A 57 -16.64 0.33 2.58
C LYS A 57 -16.07 1.22 1.49
N SER A 58 -15.01 0.79 0.82
CA SER A 58 -14.35 1.60 -0.20
C SER A 58 -15.25 1.75 -1.43
N ASP A 59 -15.24 2.95 -2.02
CA ASP A 59 -15.96 3.18 -3.26
C ASP A 59 -15.29 2.41 -4.39
N ASN A 60 -16.04 1.50 -5.03
CA ASN A 60 -15.58 0.71 -6.18
C ASN A 60 -15.79 1.45 -7.50
N SER A 61 -16.14 2.75 -7.46
CA SER A 61 -16.20 3.57 -8.65
C SER A 61 -14.86 3.52 -9.39
N ASN A 62 -14.92 3.25 -10.69
CA ASN A 62 -13.72 3.22 -11.51
C ASN A 62 -13.27 4.67 -11.73
N PRO A 63 -12.13 5.10 -11.18
CA PRO A 63 -11.68 6.50 -11.27
C PRO A 63 -11.31 6.89 -12.71
N PHE A 64 -11.22 5.92 -13.62
CA PHE A 64 -10.92 6.13 -15.04
C PHE A 64 -12.17 6.15 -15.92
N VAL A 65 -13.36 5.91 -15.38
CA VAL A 65 -14.62 6.05 -16.10
C VAL A 65 -15.25 7.39 -15.71
N LYS A 66 -15.26 8.35 -16.64
CA LYS A 66 -16.04 9.59 -16.45
C LYS A 66 -17.52 9.25 -16.41
N SER A 67 -18.16 9.49 -15.27
CA SER A 67 -19.62 9.57 -15.18
C SER A 67 -20.10 10.61 -16.20
N SER A 68 -20.91 10.15 -17.16
CA SER A 68 -21.54 10.95 -18.21
C SER A 68 -22.59 11.90 -17.64
#